data_AF-A0A2V7ED57-F1
#
_entry.id   AF-A0A2V7ED57-F1
#
_cell.length_a   1.000
_cell.length_b   1.000
_cell.length_c   1.000
_cell.angle_alpha   90.00
_cell.angle_beta   90.00
_cell.angle_gamma   90.00
#
_symmetry.space_group_name_H-M   'P 1'
#
loop_
_entity.id
_entity.type
_entity.pdbx_description
1 polymer ?
#
loop_
_entity_poly.entity_id
_entity_poly.type
_entity_poly.pdbx_seq_one_letter_code
_entity_poly.pdbx_strand_id
1 'polypeptide(L)'
;GCFLGMRSTILPGVELGDNCVVAAGATVMDSFPANSVIAGNPATYVCSTSIYMELRRHSVATIYDALYPFPLKMPPDLLAARMANVPYKLPRRREKRGPPSITPNPDFRGNGVAGLHRHDQAEEAGK
;
A
#
# COMPACT_ATOMS: atom_id res chain seq x y z
N GLY A 1 -9.60 -17.88 9.44
CA GLY A 1 -9.60 -16.96 8.28
C GLY A 1 -8.87 -15.68 8.62
N CYS A 2 -8.17 -15.04 7.68
CA CYS A 2 -7.29 -13.87 7.94
C CYS A 2 -7.68 -12.66 7.09
N PHE A 3 -7.42 -11.45 7.60
CA PHE A 3 -7.64 -10.21 6.88
C PHE A 3 -6.32 -9.66 6.31
N LEU A 4 -6.28 -9.44 5.00
CA LEU A 4 -5.13 -8.88 4.30
C LEU A 4 -5.42 -7.46 3.82
N GLY A 5 -4.69 -6.50 4.36
CA GLY A 5 -4.76 -5.11 3.94
C GLY A 5 -4.31 -4.92 2.50
N MET A 6 -4.85 -3.89 1.85
CA MET A 6 -4.50 -3.59 0.46
C MET A 6 -2.99 -3.40 0.30
N ARG A 7 -2.40 -4.02 -0.74
CA ARG A 7 -0.96 -4.00 -1.04
C ARG A 7 -0.06 -4.54 0.09
N SER A 8 -0.55 -5.44 0.94
CA SER A 8 0.34 -6.22 1.80
C SER A 8 1.14 -7.22 0.96
N THR A 9 2.42 -7.39 1.29
CA THR A 9 3.32 -8.39 0.69
C THR A 9 3.62 -9.45 1.74
N ILE A 10 3.37 -10.72 1.41
CA ILE A 10 3.70 -11.87 2.27
C ILE A 10 4.84 -12.63 1.60
N LEU A 11 5.95 -12.82 2.30
CA LEU A 11 7.09 -13.55 1.76
C LEU A 11 6.80 -15.07 1.72
N PRO A 12 7.43 -15.81 0.78
CA PRO A 12 7.29 -17.27 0.73
C PRO A 12 7.73 -17.94 2.03
N GLY A 13 7.02 -18.98 2.46
CA GLY A 13 7.33 -19.74 3.67
C GLY A 13 6.79 -19.14 4.98
N VAL A 14 6.10 -18.00 4.90
CA VAL A 14 5.44 -17.38 6.06
C VAL A 14 4.09 -18.05 6.34
N GLU A 15 3.87 -18.39 7.60
CA GLU A 15 2.61 -18.92 8.11
C GLU A 15 1.89 -17.87 8.98
N LEU A 16 0.61 -17.61 8.66
CA LEU A 16 -0.25 -16.74 9.45
C LEU A 16 -1.34 -17.56 10.10
N GLY A 17 -1.35 -17.56 11.44
CA GLY A 17 -2.41 -18.19 12.21
C GLY A 17 -3.77 -17.51 12.02
N ASP A 18 -4.83 -18.21 12.40
CA ASP A 18 -6.20 -17.74 12.23
C ASP A 18 -6.48 -16.36 12.84
N ASN A 19 -7.38 -15.62 12.21
CA ASN A 19 -7.80 -14.28 12.63
C ASN A 19 -6.66 -13.25 12.64
N CYS A 20 -5.57 -13.49 11.93
CA CYS A 20 -4.55 -12.48 11.71
C CYS A 20 -5.10 -11.27 10.94
N VAL A 21 -4.66 -10.07 11.32
CA VAL A 21 -4.97 -8.81 10.65
C VAL A 21 -3.67 -8.21 10.14
N VAL A 22 -3.47 -8.23 8.82
CA VAL A 22 -2.32 -7.63 8.16
C VAL A 22 -2.68 -6.23 7.67
N ALA A 23 -1.94 -5.21 8.12
CA ALA A 23 -2.21 -3.83 7.71
C ALA A 23 -1.93 -3.59 6.22
N ALA A 24 -2.56 -2.55 5.66
CA ALA A 24 -2.31 -2.15 4.29
C ALA A 24 -0.84 -1.72 4.10
N GLY A 25 -0.21 -2.17 3.01
CA GLY A 25 1.20 -1.89 2.71
C GLY A 25 2.21 -2.61 3.61
N ALA A 26 1.79 -3.56 4.45
CA ALA A 26 2.71 -4.30 5.31
C ALA A 26 3.58 -5.29 4.52
N THR A 27 4.84 -5.49 4.92
CA THR A 27 5.76 -6.48 4.31
C THR A 27 6.10 -7.55 5.35
N VAL A 28 5.43 -8.68 5.26
CA VAL A 28 5.47 -9.78 6.22
C VAL A 28 6.63 -10.72 5.89
N MET A 29 7.66 -10.71 6.72
CA MET A 29 8.87 -11.53 6.56
C MET A 29 8.87 -12.79 7.44
N ASP A 30 8.17 -12.75 8.58
CA ASP A 30 8.14 -13.82 9.58
C ASP A 30 6.73 -14.39 9.77
N SER A 31 6.64 -15.61 10.32
CA SER A 31 5.38 -16.26 10.70
C SER A 31 4.79 -15.66 11.98
N PHE A 32 3.46 -15.56 12.05
CA PHE A 32 2.75 -14.97 13.20
C PHE A 32 1.65 -15.89 13.72
N PRO A 33 1.48 -15.99 15.06
CA PRO A 33 0.45 -16.82 15.65
C PRO A 33 -0.95 -16.25 15.43
N ALA A 34 -1.96 -17.06 15.71
CA ALA A 34 -3.36 -16.67 15.60
C ALA A 34 -3.69 -15.41 16.43
N ASN A 35 -4.68 -14.64 15.96
CA ASN A 35 -5.15 -13.39 16.56
C ASN A 35 -4.10 -12.28 16.61
N SER A 36 -3.10 -12.28 15.73
CA SER A 36 -2.09 -11.21 15.67
C SER A 36 -2.51 -10.08 14.73
N VAL A 37 -2.35 -8.83 15.18
CA VAL A 37 -2.39 -7.66 14.30
C VAL A 37 -0.96 -7.25 13.96
N ILE A 38 -0.64 -7.25 12.68
CA ILE A 38 0.71 -6.96 12.18
C ILE A 38 0.70 -5.80 11.19
N ALA A 39 1.72 -4.94 11.28
CA ALA A 39 1.84 -3.76 10.43
C ALA A 39 3.29 -3.35 10.23
N GLY A 40 3.56 -2.58 9.17
CA GLY A 40 4.88 -2.00 8.89
C GLY A 40 5.65 -2.70 7.76
N ASN A 41 6.81 -2.14 7.45
CA ASN A 41 7.78 -2.69 6.50
C ASN A 41 9.19 -2.49 7.09
N PRO A 42 9.80 -3.50 7.74
CA PRO A 42 9.28 -4.86 7.96
C PRO A 42 8.01 -4.89 8.84
N ALA A 43 7.13 -5.87 8.64
CA ALA A 43 5.94 -6.03 9.45
C ALA A 43 6.28 -6.58 10.84
N THR A 44 5.75 -5.95 11.88
CA THR A 44 5.94 -6.37 13.28
C THR A 44 4.58 -6.57 13.96
N TYR A 45 4.58 -7.33 15.06
CA TYR A 45 3.42 -7.46 15.93
C TYR A 45 3.08 -6.11 16.58
N VAL A 46 1.83 -5.70 16.45
CA VAL A 46 1.30 -4.45 17.02
C VAL A 46 0.49 -4.76 18.28
N CYS A 47 -0.53 -5.60 18.15
CA CYS A 47 -1.43 -5.97 19.24
C CYS A 47 -2.23 -7.23 18.90
N SER A 48 -3.00 -7.71 19.88
CA SER A 48 -3.93 -8.81 19.64
C SER A 48 -5.18 -8.32 18.91
N THR A 49 -5.81 -9.24 18.19
CA THR A 49 -7.00 -8.95 17.39
C THR A 49 -8.17 -8.51 18.27
N SER A 50 -8.31 -9.06 19.48
CA SER A 50 -9.33 -8.64 20.44
C SER A 50 -9.20 -7.17 20.81
N ILE A 51 -7.99 -6.74 21.19
CA ILE A 51 -7.67 -5.35 21.53
C ILE A 51 -7.89 -4.45 20.32
N TYR A 52 -7.46 -4.88 19.13
CA TYR A 52 -7.71 -4.12 17.90
C TYR A 52 -9.20 -3.88 17.63
N MET A 53 -10.04 -4.91 17.82
CA MET A 53 -11.49 -4.80 17.64
C MET A 53 -12.15 -3.90 18.69
N GLU A 54 -11.67 -3.95 19.94
CA GLU A 54 -12.16 -3.09 21.02
C GLU A 54 -11.80 -1.61 20.79
N LEU A 55 -10.58 -1.33 20.35
CA LEU A 55 -10.15 0.01 19.95
C LEU A 55 -10.98 0.54 18.76
N ARG A 56 -11.27 -0.32 17.78
CA ARG A 56 -12.11 0.01 16.62
C ARG A 56 -13.55 0.30 17.03
N ARG A 57 -14.13 -0.45 17.97
CA ARG A 57 -15.52 -0.27 18.45
C ARG A 57 -15.74 1.09 19.11
N HIS A 58 -14.76 1.59 19.85
CA HIS A 58 -14.85 2.88 20.53
C HIS A 58 -14.33 4.06 19.69
N SER A 59 -13.82 3.80 18.49
CA SER A 59 -13.25 4.85 17.64
C SER A 59 -14.34 5.61 16.88
N VAL A 60 -14.43 6.92 17.13
CA VAL A 60 -15.25 7.86 16.34
C VAL A 60 -14.84 7.94 14.85
N ALA A 61 -13.65 7.41 14.51
CA ALA A 61 -13.14 7.40 13.15
C ALA A 61 -13.50 6.13 12.36
N THR A 62 -14.11 5.13 13.00
CA THR A 62 -14.48 3.87 12.36
C THR A 62 -15.99 3.73 12.31
N ILE A 63 -16.54 3.65 11.09
CA ILE A 63 -17.95 3.29 10.90
C ILE A 63 -18.06 1.77 11.03
N TYR A 64 -18.57 1.30 12.16
CA TYR A 64 -18.92 -0.12 12.35
C TYR A 64 -20.44 -0.30 12.20
N ASP A 65 -20.87 -1.22 11.33
CA ASP A 65 -22.29 -1.56 11.17
C ASP A 65 -22.50 -3.07 11.19
N ALA A 66 -23.35 -3.54 12.10
CA ALA A 66 -23.72 -4.94 12.19
C ALA A 66 -24.68 -5.39 11.07
N LEU A 67 -25.50 -4.47 10.54
CA LEU A 67 -26.46 -4.72 9.45
C LEU A 67 -25.80 -4.63 8.07
N TYR A 68 -24.74 -3.84 7.93
CA TYR A 68 -24.00 -3.67 6.66
C TYR A 68 -22.51 -4.03 6.79
N PRO A 69 -22.15 -5.27 7.17
CA PRO A 69 -20.78 -5.74 7.13
C PRO A 69 -20.32 -5.94 5.68
N PHE A 70 -19.04 -5.64 5.38
CA PHE A 70 -18.45 -5.95 4.08
C PHE A 70 -18.70 -7.44 3.72
N PRO A 71 -19.19 -7.77 2.51
CA PRO A 71 -19.28 -6.96 1.29
C PRO A 71 -20.61 -6.23 1.06
N LEU A 72 -21.53 -6.22 2.03
CA LEU A 72 -22.84 -5.59 1.88
C LEU A 72 -22.70 -4.07 1.72
N LYS A 73 -23.37 -3.52 0.71
CA LYS A 73 -23.37 -2.07 0.45
C LYS A 73 -24.37 -1.38 1.36
N MET A 74 -23.89 -0.44 2.15
CA MET A 74 -24.72 0.49 2.91
C MET A 74 -25.47 1.45 1.97
N PRO A 75 -26.75 1.77 2.22
CA PRO A 75 -27.47 2.80 1.49
C PRO A 75 -26.73 4.15 1.52
N PRO A 76 -26.67 4.92 0.41
CA PRO A 76 -25.90 6.16 0.33
C PRO A 76 -26.25 7.19 1.41
N ASP A 77 -27.53 7.33 1.73
CA ASP A 77 -27.99 8.31 2.73
C ASP A 77 -27.51 7.96 4.15
N LEU A 78 -27.54 6.66 4.48
CA LEU A 78 -27.05 6.14 5.76
C LEU A 78 -25.53 6.31 5.88
N LEU A 79 -24.82 6.07 4.78
CA LEU A 79 -23.38 6.29 4.70
C LEU A 79 -23.04 7.77 4.90
N ALA A 80 -23.72 8.66 4.19
CA ALA A 80 -23.52 10.11 4.30
C ALA A 80 -23.78 10.62 5.73
N ALA A 81 -24.88 10.18 6.36
CA ALA A 81 -25.20 10.54 7.74
C ALA A 81 -24.13 10.08 8.73
N ARG A 82 -23.52 8.90 8.51
CA ARG A 82 -22.44 8.38 9.37
C ARG A 82 -21.11 9.09 9.12
N MET A 83 -20.78 9.35 7.86
CA MET A 83 -19.56 10.06 7.48
C MET A 83 -19.56 11.52 7.98
N ALA A 84 -20.73 12.15 8.15
CA ALA A 84 -20.85 13.53 8.63
C ALA A 84 -20.14 13.80 9.96
N ASN A 85 -20.05 12.78 10.84
CA ASN A 85 -19.43 12.90 12.16
C ASN A 85 -18.04 12.27 12.26
N VAL A 86 -17.50 11.72 11.16
CA VAL A 86 -16.18 11.09 11.15
C VAL A 86 -15.12 12.19 10.95
N PRO A 87 -14.17 12.36 11.88
CA PRO A 87 -13.10 13.33 11.72
C PRO A 87 -12.18 12.90 10.57
N TYR A 88 -12.40 13.43 9.38
CA TYR A 88 -11.57 13.18 8.20
C TYR A 88 -10.72 14.41 7.87
N LYS A 89 -9.40 14.20 7.79
CA LYS A 89 -8.49 15.23 7.29
C LYS A 89 -8.43 15.12 5.77
N LEU A 90 -8.80 16.18 5.07
CA LEU A 90 -8.62 16.26 3.62
C LEU A 90 -7.17 15.92 3.27
N PRO A 91 -6.93 15.06 2.25
CA PRO A 91 -5.59 14.72 1.84
C PRO A 91 -4.86 16.02 1.50
N ARG A 92 -3.63 16.17 1.99
CA ARG A 92 -2.82 17.34 1.63
C ARG A 92 -2.68 17.35 0.12
N ARG A 93 -3.29 18.33 -0.54
CA ARG A 93 -3.13 18.54 -1.99
C ARG A 93 -1.63 18.71 -2.23
N ARG A 94 -0.99 17.70 -2.83
CA ARG A 94 0.41 17.81 -3.23
C ARG A 94 0.43 18.86 -4.33
N GLU A 95 0.92 20.05 -4.01
CA GLU A 95 1.22 21.04 -5.03
C GLU A 95 2.12 20.36 -6.05
N LYS A 96 1.79 20.49 -7.33
CA LYS A 96 2.57 19.87 -8.40
C LYS A 96 3.96 20.48 -8.31
N ARG A 97 4.90 19.79 -7.67
CA ARG A 97 6.32 20.08 -7.85
C ARG A 97 6.53 20.00 -9.36
N GLY A 98 7.03 21.08 -9.95
CA GLY A 98 7.46 21.07 -11.34
C GLY A 98 8.45 19.93 -11.57
N PRO A 99 8.72 19.57 -12.84
CA PRO A 99 9.75 18.59 -13.14
C PRO A 99 11.03 18.95 -12.36
N PRO A 100 11.72 17.97 -11.75
CA PRO A 100 12.97 18.26 -11.07
C PRO A 100 13.88 19.00 -12.04
N SER A 101 14.46 20.12 -11.61
CA SER A 101 15.48 20.82 -12.39
C SER A 101 16.64 19.85 -12.57
N ILE A 102 16.79 19.26 -13.75
CA ILE A 102 17.98 18.52 -14.12
C ILE A 102 19.08 19.57 -14.31
N THR A 103 19.75 19.93 -13.23
CA THR A 103 21.05 20.58 -13.34
C THR A 103 22.07 19.49 -13.63
N PRO A 104 22.86 19.58 -14.71
CA PRO A 104 23.94 18.62 -14.95
C PRO A 104 24.87 18.62 -13.74
N ASN A 105 25.24 17.42 -13.28
CA ASN A 105 26.18 17.26 -12.18
C ASN A 105 27.54 17.86 -12.64
N PRO A 106 28.06 18.92 -12.00
CA PRO A 106 29.33 19.55 -12.41
C PRO A 106 30.53 18.60 -12.28
N ASP A 107 30.39 17.52 -11.50
CA ASP A 107 31.42 16.51 -11.30
C ASP A 107 31.48 15.46 -12.42
N PHE A 108 30.52 15.46 -13.35
CA PHE A 108 30.54 14.57 -14.51
C PHE A 108 31.51 15.10 -15.58
N ARG A 109 32.82 15.10 -15.25
CA ARG A 109 33.89 15.18 -16.25
C ARG A 109 33.93 13.86 -16.99
N GLY A 110 33.29 13.84 -18.16
CA GLY A 110 33.29 12.69 -19.06
C GLY A 110 34.71 12.19 -19.32
N ASN A 111 34.90 10.88 -19.12
CA ASN A 111 36.02 10.17 -19.69
C ASN A 111 35.53 8.83 -20.24
N GLY A 112 35.63 8.69 -21.56
CA GLY A 112 35.70 7.40 -22.26
C GLY A 112 34.38 6.70 -22.57
N VAL A 113 33.75 7.04 -23.70
CA VAL A 113 33.62 6.13 -24.87
C VAL A 113 33.11 6.95 -26.06
N ALA A 114 34.06 7.51 -26.81
CA ALA A 114 33.80 7.92 -28.19
C ALA A 114 33.91 6.67 -29.08
N GLY A 115 32.84 6.38 -29.83
CA GLY A 115 32.87 5.54 -31.02
C GLY A 115 32.43 4.10 -30.85
N LEU A 116 31.24 3.77 -31.37
CA LEU A 116 31.09 2.64 -32.28
C LEU A 116 29.91 2.91 -33.26
N HIS A 117 30.33 3.26 -34.49
CA HIS A 117 29.70 3.18 -35.81
C HIS A 117 28.19 3.36 -36.02
N ARG A 118 27.85 4.40 -36.80
CA ARG A 118 26.74 4.37 -37.76
C ARG A 118 27.25 3.89 -39.13
N HIS A 119 26.32 3.28 -39.86
CA HIS A 119 26.29 2.93 -41.29
C HIS A 119 26.70 1.49 -41.63
N ASP A 120 25.70 0.67 -41.97
CA ASP A 120 25.70 -0.06 -43.23
C ASP A 120 24.29 -0.08 -43.84
N GLN A 121 24.28 -0.13 -45.16
CA GLN A 121 23.20 0.27 -46.08
C GLN A 121 22.15 -0.83 -46.35
N ALA A 122 21.21 -0.45 -47.19
CA ALA A 122 20.00 -1.15 -47.63
C ALA A 122 20.22 -2.45 -48.46
N GLU A 123 19.07 -3.05 -48.81
CA GLU A 123 18.80 -3.96 -49.95
C GLU A 123 19.06 -5.46 -49.65
N GLU A 124 18.22 -6.46 -49.98
CA GLU A 124 16.85 -6.69 -50.43
C GLU A 124 16.68 -8.24 -50.44
N ALA A 125 15.45 -8.74 -50.66
CA ALA A 125 15.06 -10.10 -51.06
C ALA A 125 14.53 -11.10 -50.00
N GLY A 126 13.21 -11.32 -50.05
CA GLY A 126 12.67 -12.68 -50.18
C GLY A 126 11.96 -13.29 -48.97
N LYS A 127 10.65 -13.03 -48.83
CA LYS A 127 9.57 -14.02 -49.02
C LYS A 127 8.20 -13.38 -48.85
#